data_AF-A0A7V5G5R5-F1
#
_entry.id   AF-A0A7V5G5R5-F1
#
_cell.length_a   1.000
_cell.length_b   1.000
_cell.length_c   1.000
_cell.angle_alpha   90.00
_cell.angle_beta   90.00
_cell.angle_gamma   90.00
#
_symmetry.space_group_name_H-M   'P 1'
#
loop_
_entity.id
_entity.type
_entity.pdbx_description
1 polymer ?
#
loop_
_entity_poly.entity_id
_entity_poly.type
_entity_poly.pdbx_seq_one_letter_code
_entity_poly.pdbx_strand_id
1 'polypeptide(L)' 'MKYFELTCTAYIKKDINFKESFEIISKYISYSMAQTDKLKALHNQRGYKYYTFNNFYPIERDKIYK' A
#
# COMPACT_ATOMS: atom_id res chain seq x y z
N MET A 1 18.14 13.17 8.19
CA MET A 1 16.71 12.81 8.06
C MET A 1 16.57 11.35 8.48
N LYS A 2 15.62 11.00 9.35
CA LYS A 2 15.40 9.60 9.77
C LYS A 2 14.29 9.01 8.91
N TYR A 3 14.57 7.89 8.25
CA TYR A 3 13.60 7.14 7.47
C TYR A 3 13.19 5.90 8.25
N PHE A 4 11.94 5.50 8.07
CA PHE A 4 11.38 4.30 8.68
C PHE A 4 10.82 3.43 7.56
N GLU A 5 11.08 2.13 7.64
CA GLU A 5 10.45 1.12 6.81
C GLU A 5 9.49 0.30 7.68
N LEU A 6 8.27 0.11 7.20
CA LEU A 6 7.27 -0.72 7.84
C LEU A 6 7.01 -1.93 6.95
N THR A 7 7.32 -3.13 7.46
CA THR A 7 6.98 -4.39 6.80
C THR A 7 5.65 -4.90 7.34
N CYS A 8 4.69 -5.12 6.45
CA CYS A 8 3.38 -5.67 6.79
C CYS A 8 3.21 -7.06 6.20
N THR A 9 2.76 -8.02 7.00
CA THR A 9 2.32 -9.33 6.51
C THR A 9 0.84 -9.27 6.15
N ALA A 10 0.49 -9.68 4.94
CA ALA A 10 -0.88 -9.73 4.47
C ALA A 10 -1.28 -11.16 4.13
N TYR A 11 -2.54 -11.51 4.42
CA TYR A 11 -3.14 -12.76 3.97
C TYR A 11 -4.01 -12.48 2.75
N ILE A 12 -3.71 -13.14 1.63
CA ILE A 12 -4.45 -12.97 0.38
C ILE A 12 -5.69 -13.86 0.46
N LYS A 13 -6.87 -13.26 0.27
CA LYS A 13 -8.16 -13.96 0.36
C LYS A 13 -8.72 -14.37 -1.01
N LYS A 14 -8.20 -13.76 -2.07
CA LYS A 14 -8.59 -13.95 -3.46
C LYS A 14 -7.37 -13.66 -4.30
N ASP A 15 -7.18 -14.45 -5.35
CA ASP A 15 -6.08 -14.28 -6.30
C ASP A 15 -5.99 -12.84 -6.79
N ILE A 16 -4.77 -12.29 -6.78
CA ILE A 16 -4.49 -10.93 -7.23
C ILE A 16 -3.48 -10.97 -8.38
N ASN A 17 -3.85 -10.41 -9.53
CA ASN A 17 -2.89 -10.22 -10.61
C ASN A 17 -1.83 -9.19 -10.21
N PHE A 18 -0.56 -9.46 -10.51
CA PHE A 18 0.53 -8.52 -10.25
C PHE A 18 0.25 -7.12 -10.81
N LYS A 19 -0.40 -6.99 -11.97
CA LYS A 19 -0.73 -5.68 -12.56
C LYS A 19 -1.70 -4.87 -11.70
N GLU A 20 -2.57 -5.53 -10.94
CA GLU A 20 -3.63 -4.92 -10.13
C GLU A 20 -3.18 -4.70 -8.67
N SER A 21 -2.17 -5.45 -8.22
CA SER A 21 -1.71 -5.46 -6.83
C SER A 21 -1.32 -4.08 -6.28
N PHE A 22 -0.60 -3.25 -7.05
CA PHE A 22 -0.26 -1.89 -6.63
C PHE A 22 -1.50 -1.02 -6.39
N GLU A 23 -2.49 -1.09 -7.27
CA GLU A 23 -3.73 -0.35 -7.14
C GLU A 23 -4.50 -0.80 -5.89
N ILE A 24 -4.61 -2.11 -5.68
CA ILE A 24 -5.27 -2.70 -4.51
C ILE A 24 -4.59 -2.22 -3.22
N ILE A 25 -3.26 -2.33 -3.13
CA ILE A 25 -2.50 -1.86 -1.96
C ILE A 25 -2.72 -0.36 -1.75
N SER A 26 -2.66 0.46 -2.81
CA SER A 26 -2.89 1.90 -2.73
C SER A 26 -4.28 2.27 -2.19
N LYS A 27 -5.31 1.49 -2.54
CA LYS A 27 -6.69 1.66 -2.06
C LYS A 27 -6.78 1.36 -0.58
N TYR A 28 -6.13 0.29 -0.09
CA TYR A 28 -6.07 -0.01 1.34
C TYR A 28 -5.29 1.03 2.15
N ILE A 29 -4.17 1.56 1.62
CA ILE A 29 -3.44 2.66 2.26
C ILE A 29 -4.33 3.90 2.35
N SER A 30 -4.99 4.29 1.25
CA SER A 30 -5.90 5.43 1.22
C SER A 30 -7.08 5.25 2.19
N TYR A 31 -7.69 4.06 2.21
CA TYR A 31 -8.75 3.71 3.16
C TYR A 31 -8.27 3.85 4.61
N SER A 32 -7.08 3.33 4.92
CA SER A 32 -6.49 3.40 6.27
C SER A 32 -6.20 4.84 6.68
N MET A 33 -5.70 5.68 5.77
CA MET A 33 -5.48 7.09 6.02
C MET A 33 -6.80 7.85 6.25
N ALA A 34 -7.89 7.44 5.61
CA ALA A 34 -9.19 8.06 5.79
C ALA A 34 -9.84 7.79 7.17
N GLN A 35 -9.33 6.83 7.95
CA GLN A 35 -9.93 6.44 9.24
C GLN A 35 -9.67 7.44 10.38
N THR A 36 -8.77 8.40 10.20
CA THR A 36 -8.52 9.45 11.21
C THR A 36 -8.38 10.80 10.53
N ASP A 37 -8.89 11.86 11.16
CA ASP A 37 -8.81 13.22 10.60
C ASP A 37 -7.37 13.65 10.34
N LYS A 38 -6.43 13.27 11.24
CA LYS A 38 -5.00 13.56 11.10
C LYS A 38 -4.42 12.94 9.82
N LEU A 39 -4.64 11.65 9.58
CA LEU A 39 -4.10 10.97 8.41
C LEU A 39 -4.83 11.39 7.12
N LYS A 40 -6.13 11.67 7.20
CA LYS A 40 -6.92 12.18 6.08
C LYS A 40 -6.43 13.56 5.64
N ALA A 41 -6.13 14.46 6.57
CA ALA A 41 -5.53 15.76 6.28
C ALA A 41 -4.17 15.61 5.58
N LEU A 42 -3.30 14.71 6.08
CA LEU A 42 -2.01 14.39 5.44
C LEU A 42 -2.19 13.83 4.03
N HIS A 43 -3.13 12.90 3.84
CA HIS A 43 -3.47 12.32 2.54
C HIS A 43 -4.03 13.34 1.54
N ASN A 44 -4.67 14.42 2.01
CA ASN A 44 -5.21 15.47 1.16
C ASN A 44 -4.25 16.67 0.94
N GLN A 45 -3.13 16.73 1.66
CA GLN A 45 -2.14 17.80 1.51
C GLN A 45 -1.58 17.88 0.07
N ARG A 46 -1.44 19.08 -0.49
CA ARG A 46 -0.79 19.25 -1.81
C ARG A 46 0.73 19.16 -1.71
N GLY A 47 1.38 18.67 -2.76
CA GLY A 47 2.83 18.50 -2.83
C GLY A 47 3.27 17.06 -2.54
N TYR A 48 4.54 16.89 -2.15
CA TYR A 48 5.11 15.58 -1.89
C TYR A 48 4.54 14.95 -0.62
N LYS A 49 4.20 13.66 -0.69
CA LYS A 49 3.64 12.90 0.43
C LYS A 49 4.69 12.37 1.40
N TYR A 50 5.97 12.41 1.02
CA TYR A 50 7.10 11.92 1.82
C TYR A 50 6.95 10.46 2.30
N TYR A 51 6.17 9.64 1.59
CA TYR A 51 6.13 8.20 1.74
C TYR A 51 6.05 7.53 0.37
N THR A 52 6.49 6.28 0.31
CA THR A 52 6.30 5.37 -0.82
C THR A 52 5.93 3.99 -0.26
N PHE A 53 5.48 3.08 -1.11
CA PHE A 53 5.17 1.71 -0.72
C PHE A 53 5.64 0.73 -1.80
N ASN A 54 5.92 -0.50 -1.37
CA ASN A 54 6.28 -1.61 -2.25
C ASN A 54 5.08 -2.53 -2.48
N ASN A 55 5.24 -3.43 -3.44
CA ASN A 55 4.29 -4.50 -3.70
C ASN A 55 4.46 -5.68 -2.73
N PHE A 56 3.61 -6.70 -2.85
CA PHE A 56 3.80 -7.98 -2.19
C PHE A 56 5.15 -8.62 -2.58
N TYR A 57 5.79 -9.22 -1.59
CA TYR A 57 7.08 -9.88 -1.73
C TYR A 57 7.00 -11.30 -1.16
N PRO A 58 7.58 -12.31 -1.84
CA PRO A 58 8.26 -12.25 -3.14
C PRO A 58 7.29 -12.05 -4.32
N ILE A 59 7.81 -11.67 -5.50
CA ILE A 59 7.00 -11.64 -6.73
C ILE A 59 6.76 -13.08 -7.17
N GLU A 60 5.49 -13.46 -7.33
CA GLU A 60 5.10 -14.79 -7.80
C GLU A 60 5.48 -15.03 -9.26
N ARG A 61 5.93 -16.26 -9.57
CA ARG A 61 6.43 -16.62 -10.91
C ARG A 61 5.33 -16.55 -11.98
N ASP A 62 4.12 -16.94 -11.63
CA ASP A 62 2.92 -16.85 -12.49
C ASP A 62 2.29 -15.45 -12.47
N LYS A 63 2.85 -14.53 -11.67
CA LYS A 63 2.36 -13.16 -11.45
C LYS A 63 0.95 -13.12 -10.84
N ILE A 64 0.57 -14.15 -10.09
CA ILE A 64 -0.70 -14.24 -9.36
C ILE A 64 -0.38 -14.49 -7.88
N TYR A 65 -0.69 -13.52 -7.03
CA TYR A 65 -0.61 -13.68 -5.58
C TYR A 65 -1.83 -14.45 -5.08
N LYS A 66 -1.64 -15.44 -4.20
CA LYS A 66 -2.66 -16.38 -3.71
C LYS A 66 -2.80 -16.33 -2.20
#